data_AF-A0A7S2J6P4-F1
#
_entry.id   AF-A0A7S2J6P4-F1
#
_cell.length_a   1.000
_cell.length_b   1.000
_cell.length_c   1.000
_cell.angle_alpha   90.00
_cell.angle_beta   90.00
_cell.angle_gamma   90.00
#
_symmetry.space_group_name_H-M   'P 1'
#
loop_
_entity.id
_entity.type
_entity.pdbx_description
1 polymer ?
#
loop_
_entity_poly.entity_id
_entity_poly.type
_entity_poly.pdbx_seq_one_letter_code
_entity_poly.pdbx_strand_id
1 'polypeptide(L)'
;GRGELLRDLFLHIKESTARGELLEQCPLTLIAVHPCASTCASAQSTLRDAGVPNIAVCCGLDDPARLWQELAWQGVDLASVLHVRSCEGGWLHGQTPSAACLEEASAAGAFAEAHAAGLAFLDGQGRCQAPLDVLAALAGSFERWAEALHESQGLCVVEEVALSRKAAAACDGSAGSALLAAAAQCLAGRGLVPAALSSLAAAMAGLLPRSV
;
A
#
# COMPACT_ATOMS: atom_id res chain seq x y z
N GLY A 1 7.15 8.21 -5.30
CA GLY A 1 8.24 7.91 -6.26
C GLY A 1 8.27 8.94 -7.38
N ARG A 2 9.22 8.83 -8.31
CA ARG A 2 9.42 9.78 -9.44
C ARG A 2 8.51 9.55 -10.65
N GLY A 3 7.42 8.79 -10.51
CA GLY A 3 6.46 8.56 -11.60
C GLY A 3 6.84 7.47 -12.61
N GLU A 4 7.96 6.76 -12.42
CA GLU A 4 8.42 5.68 -13.31
C GLU A 4 7.39 4.56 -13.46
N LEU A 5 6.84 4.05 -12.34
CA LEU A 5 5.77 3.04 -12.36
C LEU A 5 4.55 3.49 -13.17
N LEU A 6 4.14 4.75 -12.98
CA LEU A 6 2.99 5.32 -13.68
C LEU A 6 3.28 5.43 -15.18
N ARG A 7 4.46 5.93 -15.57
CA ARG A 7 4.90 5.97 -16.96
C ARG A 7 4.86 4.58 -17.59
N ASP A 8 5.48 3.60 -16.93
CA ASP A 8 5.60 2.25 -17.48
C ASP A 8 4.23 1.56 -17.60
N LEU A 9 3.33 1.80 -16.63
CA LEU A 9 1.95 1.35 -16.71
C LEU A 9 1.20 1.97 -17.90
N PHE A 10 1.32 3.29 -18.12
CA PHE A 10 0.68 3.95 -19.26
C PHE A 10 1.18 3.41 -20.59
N LEU A 11 2.50 3.26 -20.74
CA LEU A 11 3.10 2.75 -21.96
C LEU A 11 2.65 1.32 -22.23
N HIS A 12 2.62 0.47 -21.20
CA HIS A 12 2.08 -0.88 -21.32
C HIS A 12 0.60 -0.88 -21.73
N ILE A 13 -0.24 -0.04 -21.12
CA ILE A 13 -1.66 0.09 -21.51
C ILE A 13 -1.78 0.51 -22.97
N LYS A 14 -1.03 1.53 -23.38
CA LYS A 14 -1.03 2.08 -24.73
C LYS A 14 -0.60 1.05 -25.78
N GLU A 15 0.41 0.23 -25.48
CA GLU A 15 1.05 -0.65 -26.46
C GLU A 15 0.50 -2.07 -26.46
N SER A 16 -0.05 -2.54 -25.33
CA SER A 16 -0.31 -3.97 -25.10
C SER A 16 -1.74 -4.31 -24.68
N THR A 17 -2.68 -3.34 -24.67
CA THR A 17 -4.05 -3.60 -24.24
C THR A 17 -5.09 -3.02 -25.21
N ALA A 18 -6.29 -3.61 -25.23
CA ALA A 18 -7.42 -3.09 -26.00
C ALA A 18 -7.80 -1.64 -25.60
N ARG A 19 -7.52 -1.24 -24.35
CA ARG A 19 -7.72 0.15 -23.93
C ARG A 19 -6.76 1.10 -24.65
N GLY A 20 -5.54 0.66 -24.96
CA GLY A 20 -4.54 1.43 -25.69
C GLY A 20 -5.01 1.89 -27.06
N GLU A 21 -5.76 1.03 -27.77
CA GLU A 21 -6.36 1.33 -29.08
C GLU A 21 -7.45 2.41 -29.03
N LEU A 22 -8.03 2.65 -27.85
CA LEU A 22 -9.17 3.54 -27.63
C LEU A 22 -8.82 4.82 -26.86
N LEU A 23 -7.54 5.10 -26.61
CA LEU A 23 -7.12 6.24 -25.76
C LEU A 23 -7.56 7.61 -26.31
N GLU A 24 -7.77 7.74 -27.62
CA GLU A 24 -8.29 8.98 -28.21
C GLU A 24 -9.76 9.21 -27.89
N GLN A 25 -10.58 8.15 -27.86
CA GLN A 25 -12.01 8.26 -27.55
C GLN A 25 -12.29 8.17 -26.04
N CYS A 26 -11.44 7.45 -25.33
CA CYS A 26 -11.55 7.21 -23.90
C CYS A 26 -10.18 7.49 -23.24
N PRO A 27 -9.87 8.77 -22.96
CA PRO A 27 -8.58 9.14 -22.41
C PRO A 27 -8.32 8.49 -21.06
N LEU A 28 -7.04 8.32 -20.73
CA LEU A 28 -6.57 7.85 -19.43
C LEU A 28 -5.65 8.93 -18.85
N THR A 29 -6.01 9.43 -17.67
CA THR A 29 -5.21 10.40 -16.92
C THR A 29 -4.52 9.70 -15.77
N LEU A 30 -3.19 9.83 -15.67
CA LEU A 30 -2.45 9.32 -14.52
C LEU A 30 -2.35 10.36 -13.42
N ILE A 31 -2.56 9.91 -12.18
CA ILE A 31 -2.57 10.78 -11.00
C ILE A 31 -1.38 10.40 -10.12
N ALA A 32 -0.37 11.28 -10.08
CA ALA A 32 0.78 11.09 -9.22
C ALA A 32 0.49 11.65 -7.82
N VAL A 33 0.40 10.78 -6.82
CA VAL A 33 0.16 11.17 -5.42
C VAL A 33 1.44 11.03 -4.60
N HIS A 34 1.83 12.09 -3.89
CA HIS A 34 2.98 12.02 -2.97
C HIS A 34 2.93 13.14 -1.91
N PRO A 35 3.30 12.91 -0.63
CA PRO A 35 3.27 13.97 0.38
C PRO A 35 4.29 15.09 0.11
N CYS A 36 5.41 14.78 -0.54
CA CYS A 36 6.47 15.76 -0.84
C CYS A 36 6.27 16.45 -2.20
N ALA A 37 6.13 17.78 -2.18
CA ALA A 37 5.91 18.61 -3.37
C ALA A 37 7.01 18.49 -4.44
N SER A 38 8.29 18.39 -4.05
CA SER A 38 9.39 18.21 -5.02
C SER A 38 9.30 16.85 -5.73
N THR A 39 8.79 15.82 -5.05
CA THR A 39 8.57 14.51 -5.66
C THR A 39 7.35 14.51 -6.57
N CYS A 40 6.27 15.20 -6.20
CA CYS A 40 5.14 15.45 -7.11
C CYS A 40 5.61 16.13 -8.41
N ALA A 41 6.43 17.18 -8.28
CA ALA A 41 6.98 17.91 -9.43
C ALA A 41 7.87 17.02 -10.30
N SER A 42 8.73 16.21 -9.68
CA SER A 42 9.55 15.23 -10.40
C SER A 42 8.68 14.20 -11.14
N ALA A 43 7.66 13.66 -10.50
CA ALA A 43 6.76 12.70 -11.13
C ALA A 43 5.98 13.31 -12.29
N GLN A 44 5.50 14.54 -12.13
CA GLN A 44 4.84 15.29 -13.19
C GLN A 44 5.78 15.56 -14.37
N SER A 45 7.04 15.91 -14.13
CA SER A 45 8.04 16.07 -15.20
C SER A 45 8.22 14.76 -15.96
N THR A 46 8.49 13.66 -15.26
CA THR A 46 8.68 12.34 -15.86
C THR A 46 7.49 11.91 -16.73
N LEU A 47 6.26 12.17 -16.30
CA LEU A 47 5.06 11.84 -17.06
C LEU A 47 4.88 12.78 -18.28
N ARG A 48 5.15 14.08 -18.13
CA ARG A 48 5.08 15.04 -19.24
C ARG A 48 6.13 14.76 -20.32
N ASP A 49 7.35 14.45 -19.92
CA ASP A 49 8.46 14.13 -20.83
C ASP A 49 8.16 12.86 -21.66
N ALA A 50 7.37 11.94 -21.11
CA ALA A 50 6.88 10.74 -21.78
C ALA A 50 5.57 10.96 -22.58
N GLY A 51 5.03 12.18 -22.62
CA GLY A 51 3.77 12.49 -23.31
C GLY A 51 2.53 11.87 -22.66
N VAL A 52 2.57 11.59 -21.36
CA VAL A 52 1.47 10.96 -20.61
C VAL A 52 0.53 12.02 -20.02
N PRO A 53 -0.79 11.99 -20.30
CA PRO A 53 -1.76 12.87 -19.63
C PRO A 53 -1.75 12.64 -18.12
N ASN A 54 -1.50 13.68 -17.34
CA ASN A 54 -1.34 13.53 -15.91
C ASN A 54 -1.72 14.76 -15.08
N ILE A 55 -2.01 14.50 -13.80
CA ILE A 55 -2.07 15.48 -12.72
C ILE A 55 -1.24 15.00 -11.54
N ALA A 56 -0.86 15.92 -10.65
CA ALA A 56 -0.13 15.60 -9.44
C ALA A 56 -0.86 16.16 -8.22
N VAL A 57 -0.99 15.33 -7.18
CA VAL A 57 -1.67 15.67 -5.93
C VAL A 57 -0.69 15.48 -4.79
N CYS A 58 -0.41 16.57 -4.06
CA CYS A 58 0.51 16.48 -2.94
C CYS A 58 -0.23 16.28 -1.62
N CYS A 59 -0.54 15.01 -1.34
CA CYS A 59 -1.26 14.58 -0.15
C CYS A 59 -0.55 13.38 0.49
N GLY A 60 -0.71 13.24 1.81
CA GLY A 60 -0.33 12.03 2.54
C GLY A 60 -1.20 10.83 2.14
N LEU A 61 -0.64 9.63 2.25
CA LEU A 61 -1.32 8.36 1.97
C LEU A 61 -1.91 7.72 3.24
N ASP A 62 -1.65 8.32 4.39
CA ASP A 62 -2.16 7.96 5.71
C ASP A 62 -3.62 8.41 5.93
N ASP A 63 -4.06 9.42 5.17
CA ASP A 63 -5.41 9.97 5.16
C ASP A 63 -6.06 9.85 3.76
N PRO A 64 -6.61 8.67 3.41
CA PRO A 64 -7.24 8.48 2.11
C PRO A 64 -8.51 9.34 1.94
N ALA A 65 -9.22 9.68 3.02
CA ALA A 65 -10.40 10.56 2.92
C ALA A 65 -10.01 11.95 2.39
N ARG A 66 -8.93 12.53 2.91
CA ARG A 66 -8.39 13.79 2.40
C ARG A 66 -7.95 13.68 0.94
N LEU A 67 -7.26 12.60 0.56
CA LEU A 67 -6.87 12.38 -0.83
C LEU A 67 -8.10 12.40 -1.76
N TRP A 68 -9.18 11.73 -1.38
CA TRP A 68 -10.42 11.71 -2.18
C TRP A 68 -11.07 13.08 -2.30
N GLN A 69 -11.08 13.86 -1.22
CA GLN A 69 -11.58 15.25 -1.26
C GLN A 69 -10.76 16.11 -2.24
N GLU A 70 -9.43 15.97 -2.23
CA GLU A 70 -8.56 16.71 -3.15
C GLU A 70 -8.78 16.28 -4.61
N LEU A 71 -8.99 14.99 -4.87
CA LEU A 71 -9.33 14.49 -6.21
C LEU A 71 -10.66 15.05 -6.70
N ALA A 72 -11.68 15.04 -5.84
CA ALA A 72 -12.99 15.61 -6.14
C ALA A 72 -12.91 17.12 -6.42
N TRP A 73 -12.12 17.87 -5.63
CA TRP A 73 -11.87 19.29 -5.86
C TRP A 73 -11.26 19.55 -7.25
N GLN A 74 -10.38 18.68 -7.71
CA GLN A 74 -9.78 18.76 -9.04
C GLN A 74 -10.70 18.28 -10.17
N GLY A 75 -11.96 17.95 -9.86
CA GLY A 75 -12.96 17.52 -10.84
C GLY A 75 -12.75 16.09 -11.33
N VAL A 76 -12.01 15.25 -10.58
CA VAL A 76 -11.85 13.83 -10.89
C VAL A 76 -13.16 13.10 -10.56
N ASP A 77 -13.68 12.35 -11.52
CA ASP A 77 -14.76 11.39 -11.28
C ASP A 77 -14.21 10.20 -10.48
N LEU A 78 -14.49 10.19 -9.18
CA LEU A 78 -13.99 9.19 -8.24
C LEU A 78 -14.42 7.77 -8.62
N ALA A 79 -15.56 7.62 -9.31
CA ALA A 79 -16.05 6.32 -9.76
C ALA A 79 -15.20 5.68 -10.86
N SER A 80 -14.44 6.51 -11.58
CA SER A 80 -13.53 6.07 -12.63
C SER A 80 -12.11 5.77 -12.14
N VAL A 81 -11.82 6.01 -10.85
CA VAL A 81 -10.46 5.91 -10.31
C VAL A 81 -10.12 4.47 -9.96
N LEU A 82 -8.96 4.00 -10.44
CA LEU A 82 -8.29 2.81 -9.93
C LEU A 82 -7.09 3.25 -9.09
N HIS A 83 -7.06 2.91 -7.81
CA HIS A 83 -5.90 3.20 -6.98
C HIS A 83 -4.79 2.18 -7.26
N VAL A 84 -3.58 2.66 -7.57
CA VAL A 84 -2.42 1.81 -7.83
C VAL A 84 -1.27 2.24 -6.93
N ARG A 85 -0.67 1.28 -6.24
CA ARG A 85 0.38 1.55 -5.26
C ARG A 85 1.46 0.45 -5.26
N SER A 86 2.72 0.88 -5.18
CA SER A 86 3.85 0.04 -4.80
C SER A 86 4.32 0.47 -3.40
N CYS A 87 4.20 -0.42 -2.42
CA CYS A 87 4.50 -0.16 -1.01
C CYS A 87 5.93 -0.59 -0.66
N GLU A 88 6.90 0.31 -0.82
CA GLU A 88 8.19 0.13 -0.16
C GLU A 88 8.05 0.44 1.34
N GLY A 89 8.33 -0.54 2.20
CA GLY A 89 8.22 -0.37 3.67
C GLY A 89 6.85 -0.62 4.30
N GLY A 90 5.88 -1.17 3.55
CA GLY A 90 4.57 -1.63 4.08
C GLY A 90 3.54 -0.53 4.38
N TRP A 91 2.46 -0.91 5.07
CA TRP A 91 1.31 -0.04 5.42
C TRP A 91 1.39 0.60 6.81
N LEU A 92 2.34 0.19 7.64
CA LEU A 92 2.42 0.57 9.06
C LEU A 92 3.09 1.93 9.32
N HIS A 93 3.56 2.63 8.29
CA HIS A 93 4.27 3.89 8.47
C HIS A 93 3.38 4.93 9.17
N GLY A 94 3.79 5.35 10.38
CA GLY A 94 3.08 6.38 11.16
C GLY A 94 1.71 5.97 11.68
N GLN A 95 1.37 4.67 11.66
CA GLN A 95 0.06 4.20 12.08
C GLN A 95 -0.02 4.07 13.60
N THR A 96 -1.05 4.68 14.19
CA THR A 96 -1.50 4.33 15.54
C THR A 96 -2.42 3.12 15.47
N PRO A 97 -2.39 2.21 16.47
CA PRO A 97 -3.36 1.11 16.57
C PRO A 97 -4.78 1.61 16.39
N SER A 98 -5.59 0.88 15.62
CA SER A 98 -7.02 1.15 15.54
C SER A 98 -7.65 1.12 16.92
N ALA A 99 -8.67 1.95 17.16
CA ALA A 99 -9.46 1.89 18.40
C ALA A 99 -10.23 0.56 18.55
N ALA A 100 -10.29 -0.25 17.49
CA ALA A 100 -10.81 -1.60 17.54
C ALA A 100 -9.90 -2.49 18.40
N CYS A 101 -10.34 -2.75 19.64
CA CYS A 101 -9.69 -3.72 20.51
C CYS A 101 -9.91 -5.13 19.96
N LEU A 102 -8.88 -5.69 19.33
CA LEU A 102 -8.84 -7.12 19.08
C LEU A 102 -8.53 -7.84 20.40
N GLU A 103 -9.26 -8.90 20.69
CA GLU A 103 -9.04 -9.69 21.91
C GLU A 103 -7.86 -10.64 21.76
N GLU A 104 -6.98 -10.67 22.75
CA GLU A 104 -5.78 -11.53 22.75
C GLU A 104 -6.12 -13.03 22.67
N ALA A 105 -7.19 -13.45 23.36
CA ALA A 105 -7.66 -14.83 23.36
C ALA A 105 -8.42 -15.24 22.08
N SER A 106 -8.54 -14.35 21.09
CA SER A 106 -9.25 -14.63 19.84
C SER A 106 -8.42 -15.45 18.85
N ALA A 107 -9.09 -16.00 17.84
CA ALA A 107 -8.42 -16.65 16.71
C ALA A 107 -7.48 -15.69 15.97
N ALA A 108 -7.83 -14.39 15.89
CA ALA A 108 -6.97 -13.36 15.31
C ALA A 108 -5.72 -13.12 16.15
N GLY A 109 -5.84 -13.10 17.49
CA GLY A 109 -4.71 -13.03 18.43
C GLY A 109 -3.74 -14.19 18.24
N ALA A 110 -4.24 -15.43 18.30
CA ALA A 110 -3.43 -16.62 18.07
C ALA A 110 -2.77 -16.63 16.68
N PHE A 111 -3.47 -16.15 15.65
CA PHE A 111 -2.95 -16.06 14.29
C PHE A 111 -1.81 -15.03 14.17
N ALA A 112 -2.00 -13.85 14.77
CA ALA A 112 -1.00 -12.77 14.76
C ALA A 112 0.30 -13.23 15.42
N GLU A 113 0.22 -13.81 16.61
CA GLU A 113 1.37 -14.37 17.33
C GLU A 113 2.12 -15.42 16.50
N ALA A 114 1.39 -16.38 15.92
CA ALA A 114 2.00 -17.45 15.14
C ALA A 114 2.74 -16.95 13.89
N HIS A 115 2.22 -15.92 13.21
CA HIS A 115 2.79 -15.43 11.95
C HIS A 115 3.83 -14.33 12.14
N ALA A 116 3.72 -13.55 13.23
CA ALA A 116 4.69 -12.53 13.60
C ALA A 116 5.89 -13.10 14.41
N ALA A 117 5.84 -14.37 14.82
CA ALA A 117 6.88 -14.99 15.63
C ALA A 117 8.30 -14.78 15.05
N GLY A 118 9.14 -14.10 15.82
CA GLY A 118 10.52 -13.79 15.43
C GLY A 118 10.70 -12.47 14.66
N LEU A 119 9.64 -11.70 14.46
CA LEU A 119 9.69 -10.33 13.96
C LEU A 119 9.56 -9.35 15.11
N ALA A 120 10.20 -8.19 14.96
CA ALA A 120 10.03 -7.05 15.84
C ALA A 120 9.33 -5.93 15.07
N PHE A 121 8.45 -5.22 15.76
CA PHE A 121 7.75 -4.04 15.25
C PHE A 121 7.96 -2.92 16.25
N LEU A 122 8.37 -1.75 15.77
CA LEU A 122 8.63 -0.59 16.61
C LEU A 122 7.60 0.50 16.32
N ASP A 123 7.07 1.11 17.38
CA ASP A 123 6.24 2.30 17.26
C ASP A 123 7.09 3.55 16.93
N GLY A 124 6.43 4.70 16.75
CA GLY A 124 7.10 5.98 16.50
C GLY A 124 8.02 6.46 17.63
N GLN A 125 8.03 5.80 18.79
CA GLN A 125 8.91 6.06 19.92
C GLN A 125 10.01 4.99 20.07
N GLY A 126 10.09 4.04 19.14
CA GLY A 126 11.05 2.94 19.17
C GLY A 126 10.71 1.83 20.16
N ARG A 127 9.46 1.75 20.64
CA ARG A 127 9.01 0.70 21.57
C ARG A 127 8.47 -0.49 20.80
N CYS A 128 8.72 -1.69 21.30
CA CYS A 128 8.18 -2.91 20.71
C CYS A 128 6.64 -2.92 20.79
N GLN A 129 6.00 -3.22 19.66
CA GLN A 129 4.55 -3.44 19.57
C GLN A 129 4.23 -4.94 19.63
N ALA A 130 3.12 -5.29 20.26
CA ALA A 130 2.63 -6.67 20.22
C ALA A 130 2.12 -7.00 18.81
N PRO A 131 2.28 -8.25 18.33
CA PRO A 131 1.73 -8.69 17.05
C PRO A 131 0.25 -8.35 16.84
N LEU A 132 -0.55 -8.42 17.89
CA LEU A 132 -1.97 -8.09 17.83
C LEU A 132 -2.22 -6.60 17.59
N ASP A 133 -1.44 -5.72 18.23
CA ASP A 133 -1.51 -4.27 17.99
C ASP A 133 -1.13 -3.93 16.56
N VAL A 134 -0.15 -4.63 16.01
CA VAL A 134 0.29 -4.50 14.62
C VAL A 134 -0.81 -4.91 13.66
N LEU A 135 -1.48 -6.05 13.93
CA LEU A 135 -2.64 -6.50 13.14
C LEU A 135 -3.78 -5.47 13.21
N ALA A 136 -4.09 -4.95 14.40
CA ALA A 136 -5.14 -3.95 14.60
C ALA A 136 -4.82 -2.62 13.88
N ALA A 137 -3.58 -2.15 13.95
CA ALA A 137 -3.11 -0.96 13.24
C ALA A 137 -3.24 -1.13 11.71
N LEU A 138 -2.85 -2.30 11.21
CA LEU A 138 -2.92 -2.61 9.79
C LEU A 138 -4.37 -2.70 9.31
N ALA A 139 -5.23 -3.40 10.05
CA ALA A 139 -6.66 -3.50 9.75
C ALA A 139 -7.31 -2.11 9.71
N GLY A 140 -7.05 -1.25 10.70
CA GLY A 140 -7.57 0.11 10.70
C GLY A 140 -7.06 0.98 9.54
N SER A 141 -5.84 0.75 9.07
CA SER A 141 -5.33 1.40 7.85
C SER A 141 -6.13 0.94 6.62
N PHE A 142 -6.34 -0.36 6.47
CA PHE A 142 -7.14 -0.91 5.39
C PHE A 142 -8.61 -0.50 5.46
N GLU A 143 -9.20 -0.34 6.64
CA GLU A 143 -10.58 0.16 6.82
C GLU A 143 -10.74 1.57 6.26
N ARG A 144 -9.83 2.49 6.58
CA ARG A 144 -9.84 3.85 6.02
C ARG A 144 -9.73 3.84 4.50
N TRP A 145 -8.90 2.95 3.96
CA TRP A 145 -8.78 2.79 2.52
C TRP A 145 -10.05 2.17 1.91
N ALA A 146 -10.63 1.15 2.53
CA ALA A 146 -11.86 0.51 2.08
C ALA A 146 -13.02 1.51 2.03
N GLU A 147 -13.14 2.38 3.03
CA GLU A 147 -14.13 3.45 3.08
C GLU A 147 -13.93 4.45 1.93
N ALA A 148 -12.71 4.94 1.73
CA ALA A 148 -12.42 5.87 0.63
C ALA A 148 -12.64 5.23 -0.75
N LEU A 149 -12.29 3.95 -0.90
CA LEU A 149 -12.41 3.22 -2.16
C LEU A 149 -13.84 2.84 -2.53
N HIS A 150 -14.84 3.05 -1.66
CA HIS A 150 -16.21 2.55 -1.85
C HIS A 150 -16.83 2.93 -3.21
N GLU A 151 -16.53 4.13 -3.70
CA GLU A 151 -17.08 4.62 -4.97
C GLU A 151 -16.20 4.26 -6.18
N SER A 152 -14.99 3.74 -5.98
CA SER A 152 -13.94 3.60 -7.00
C SER A 152 -13.90 2.24 -7.72
N GLN A 153 -12.99 2.09 -8.70
CA GLN A 153 -12.69 0.81 -9.36
C GLN A 153 -11.89 -0.17 -8.48
N GLY A 154 -11.48 0.25 -7.29
CA GLY A 154 -10.77 -0.57 -6.31
C GLY A 154 -9.27 -0.28 -6.24
N LEU A 155 -8.52 -1.30 -5.83
CA LEU A 155 -7.15 -1.18 -5.36
C LEU A 155 -6.24 -2.23 -6.00
N CYS A 156 -5.17 -1.77 -6.65
CA CYS A 156 -4.06 -2.61 -7.11
C CYS A 156 -2.82 -2.27 -6.28
N VAL A 157 -2.34 -3.25 -5.50
CA VAL A 157 -1.23 -3.06 -4.57
C VAL A 157 -0.17 -4.12 -4.81
N VAL A 158 1.08 -3.66 -4.89
CA VAL A 158 2.27 -4.48 -4.77
C VAL A 158 2.92 -4.11 -3.44
N GLU A 159 3.14 -5.09 -2.57
CA GLU A 159 3.68 -4.88 -1.23
C GLU A 159 4.94 -5.70 -0.99
N GLU A 160 5.94 -5.07 -0.38
CA GLU A 160 7.07 -5.75 0.25
C GLU A 160 6.62 -6.33 1.60
N VAL A 161 6.86 -7.63 1.80
CA VAL A 161 6.41 -8.37 2.98
C VAL A 161 7.57 -8.98 3.73
N ALA A 162 7.43 -9.13 5.05
CA ALA A 162 8.41 -9.86 5.85
C ALA A 162 8.31 -11.37 5.59
N LEU A 163 9.46 -12.05 5.55
CA LEU A 163 9.46 -13.50 5.63
C LEU A 163 9.10 -13.93 7.05
N SER A 164 8.07 -14.77 7.18
CA SER A 164 7.81 -15.46 8.44
C SER A 164 8.94 -16.45 8.73
N ARG A 165 9.13 -16.80 10.02
CA ARG A 165 10.12 -17.81 10.41
C ARG A 165 9.93 -19.14 9.68
N LYS A 166 8.68 -19.55 9.45
CA LYS A 166 8.34 -20.77 8.70
C LYS A 166 8.76 -20.67 7.23
N ALA A 167 8.52 -19.52 6.59
CA ALA A 167 8.93 -19.28 5.21
C ALA A 167 10.46 -19.21 5.09
N ALA A 168 11.12 -18.52 6.01
CA ALA A 168 12.59 -18.41 6.04
C ALA A 168 13.27 -19.78 6.22
N ALA A 169 12.71 -20.66 7.05
CA ALA A 169 13.22 -22.02 7.24
C ALA A 169 13.07 -22.92 5.99
N ALA A 170 12.14 -22.60 5.10
CA ALA A 170 11.94 -23.33 3.84
C ALA A 170 12.84 -22.82 2.70
N CYS A 171 13.55 -21.71 2.90
CA CYS A 171 14.52 -21.20 1.95
C CYS A 171 15.91 -21.76 2.29
N ASP A 172 16.54 -22.49 1.36
CA ASP A 172 17.86 -23.13 1.51
C ASP A 172 19.02 -22.10 1.64
N GLY A 173 19.05 -21.34 2.74
CA GLY A 173 20.09 -20.37 3.07
C GLY A 173 19.96 -19.00 2.39
N SER A 174 19.03 -18.82 1.44
CA SER A 174 18.80 -17.54 0.75
C SER A 174 17.98 -16.51 1.56
N ALA A 175 17.42 -16.89 2.70
CA ALA A 175 16.59 -16.01 3.53
C ALA A 175 17.37 -14.90 4.26
N GLY A 176 18.71 -14.97 4.30
CA GLY A 176 19.53 -14.02 5.06
C GLY A 176 19.35 -12.56 4.63
N SER A 177 19.28 -12.28 3.33
CA SER A 177 19.08 -10.93 2.81
C SER A 177 17.69 -10.37 3.16
N ALA A 178 16.65 -11.21 3.10
CA ALA A 178 15.29 -10.83 3.45
C ALA A 178 15.12 -10.55 4.95
N LEU A 179 15.78 -11.33 5.81
CA LEU A 179 15.80 -11.07 7.26
C LEU A 179 16.53 -9.76 7.57
N LEU A 180 17.66 -9.49 6.92
CA LEU A 180 18.38 -8.24 7.08
C LEU A 180 17.56 -7.04 6.59
N ALA A 181 16.87 -7.18 5.46
CA ALA A 181 15.98 -6.15 4.94
C ALA A 181 14.83 -5.85 5.92
N ALA A 182 14.17 -6.88 6.45
CA ALA A 182 13.10 -6.71 7.44
C ALA A 182 13.60 -6.01 8.72
N ALA A 183 14.78 -6.38 9.22
CA ALA A 183 15.40 -5.72 10.36
C ALA A 183 15.75 -4.24 10.07
N ALA A 184 16.30 -3.95 8.88
CA ALA A 184 16.63 -2.59 8.48
C ALA A 184 15.37 -1.70 8.36
N GLN A 185 14.29 -2.23 7.78
CA GLN A 185 13.00 -1.52 7.72
C GLN A 185 12.46 -1.25 9.13
N CYS A 186 12.48 -2.26 10.01
CA CYS A 186 12.06 -2.12 11.41
C CYS A 186 12.81 -1.00 12.14
N LEU A 187 14.13 -0.98 12.03
CA LEU A 187 14.99 0.06 12.62
C LEU A 187 14.77 1.45 11.99
N ALA A 188 14.30 1.51 10.75
CA ALA A 188 13.91 2.75 10.07
C ALA A 188 12.48 3.22 10.45
N GLY A 189 11.83 2.57 11.42
CA GLY A 189 10.45 2.89 11.84
C GLY A 189 9.39 2.40 10.85
N ARG A 190 9.73 1.41 10.00
CA ARG A 190 8.84 0.78 9.03
C ARG A 190 8.59 -0.67 9.43
N GLY A 191 7.34 -1.10 9.45
CA GLY A 191 7.01 -2.48 9.77
C GLY A 191 6.68 -3.28 8.52
N LEU A 192 7.61 -4.12 8.05
CA LEU A 192 7.25 -5.17 7.09
C LEU A 192 6.48 -6.26 7.82
N VAL A 193 5.28 -6.57 7.33
CA VAL A 193 4.43 -7.63 7.89
C VAL A 193 4.48 -8.87 7.01
N PRO A 194 4.31 -10.07 7.58
CA PRO A 194 4.10 -11.27 6.77
C PRO A 194 2.88 -11.13 5.87
N ALA A 195 2.97 -11.67 4.64
CA ALA A 195 1.88 -11.62 3.67
C ALA A 195 0.55 -12.16 4.22
N ALA A 196 0.61 -13.21 5.04
CA ALA A 196 -0.57 -13.80 5.68
C ALA A 196 -1.24 -12.83 6.67
N LEU A 197 -0.45 -12.03 7.41
CA LEU A 197 -0.96 -11.02 8.33
C LEU A 197 -1.55 -9.83 7.58
N SER A 198 -0.88 -9.37 6.51
CA SER A 198 -1.41 -8.32 5.62
C SER A 198 -2.73 -8.74 4.96
N SER A 199 -2.79 -9.98 4.46
CA SER A 199 -4.01 -10.52 3.83
C SER A 199 -5.17 -10.63 4.81
N LEU A 200 -4.92 -11.08 6.06
CA LEU A 200 -5.96 -11.13 7.09
C LEU A 200 -6.47 -9.73 7.43
N ALA A 201 -5.57 -8.76 7.63
CA ALA A 201 -5.94 -7.39 7.92
C ALA A 201 -6.78 -6.76 6.79
N ALA A 202 -6.39 -6.98 5.54
CA ALA A 202 -7.15 -6.52 4.38
C ALA A 202 -8.55 -7.16 4.34
N ALA A 203 -8.64 -8.48 4.58
CA ALA A 203 -9.91 -9.18 4.63
C ALA A 203 -10.83 -8.70 5.76
N MET A 204 -10.27 -8.36 6.94
CA MET A 204 -11.03 -7.77 8.05
C MET A 204 -11.65 -6.42 7.67
N ALA A 205 -10.97 -5.64 6.82
CA ALA A 205 -11.47 -4.38 6.27
C ALA A 205 -12.41 -4.56 5.05
N GLY A 206 -12.72 -5.80 4.65
CA GLY A 206 -13.53 -6.08 3.46
C GLY A 206 -12.79 -5.91 2.12
N LEU A 207 -11.46 -5.72 2.14
CA LEU A 207 -10.63 -5.69 0.94
C LEU A 207 -10.20 -7.10 0.58
N LEU A 208 -10.88 -7.69 -0.42
CA LEU A 208 -10.58 -9.03 -0.91
C LEU A 208 -9.96 -8.98 -2.31
N PRO A 209 -8.93 -9.79 -2.58
CA PRO A 209 -8.39 -9.90 -3.93
C PRO A 209 -9.48 -10.45 -4.86
N ARG A 210 -9.66 -9.82 -6.02
CA ARG A 210 -10.50 -10.40 -7.08
C ARG A 210 -9.78 -11.60 -7.67
N SER A 211 -10.49 -12.72 -7.80
CA SER A 211 -10.05 -13.81 -8.67
C SER A 211 -10.05 -13.28 -10.11
N VAL A 212 -8.87 -13.26 -10.74
CA VAL A 212 -8.70 -12.95 -12.16
C VAL A 212 -9.06 -14.18 -12.98
#